data_AF-A0A7U4DE21-F1
#
_entry.id   AF-A0A7U4DE21-F1
#
_cell.length_a   1.000
_cell.length_b   1.000
_cell.length_c   1.000
_cell.angle_alpha   90.00
_cell.angle_beta   90.00
_cell.angle_gamma   90.00
#
_symmetry.space_group_name_H-M   'P 1'
#
loop_
_entity.id
_entity.type
_entity.pdbx_description
1 polymer ?
#
loop_
_entity_poly.entity_id
_entity_poly.type
_entity_poly.pdbx_seq_one_letter_code
_entity_poly.pdbx_strand_id
1 'polypeptide(L)'
;MQQVSSILSANLKSQNLDKLKEIYFLHADLKSHYHLIFKAIFEIQKIYPQAHRVVIKYREWLINIILEILLNIKSNASIEEARLLIYIIDSSIIQSLINDEIDHREYIWSYFSSKISL
;
A
#
# COMPACT_ATOMS: atom_id res chain seq x y z
N MET A 1 5.84 -5.28 8.41
CA MET A 1 5.48 -6.70 8.22
C MET A 1 4.46 -7.16 9.26
N GLN A 2 4.73 -7.08 10.57
CA GLN A 2 3.82 -7.58 11.62
C GLN A 2 2.37 -7.04 11.55
N GLN A 3 2.18 -5.74 11.27
CA GLN A 3 0.84 -5.15 11.13
C GLN A 3 0.09 -5.75 9.94
N VAL A 4 0.74 -5.86 8.78
CA VAL A 4 0.16 -6.52 7.59
C VAL A 4 -0.11 -8.01 7.84
N SER A 5 0.80 -8.73 8.50
CA SER A 5 0.55 -10.12 8.91
C SER A 5 -0.68 -10.24 9.82
N SER A 6 -0.89 -9.26 10.70
CA SER A 6 -2.08 -9.19 11.54
C SER A 6 -3.33 -9.02 10.70
N ILE A 7 -3.34 -8.08 9.72
CA ILE A 7 -4.44 -7.89 8.76
C ILE A 7 -4.74 -9.19 7.98
N LEU A 8 -3.71 -9.88 7.51
CA LEU A 8 -3.85 -11.14 6.75
C LEU A 8 -4.45 -12.27 7.59
N SER A 9 -4.02 -12.39 8.84
CA SER A 9 -4.44 -13.42 9.79
C SER A 9 -5.77 -13.12 10.49
N ALA A 10 -6.20 -11.85 10.50
CA ALA A 10 -7.47 -11.46 11.05
C ALA A 10 -8.58 -12.17 10.29
N ASN A 11 -9.46 -12.85 11.03
CA ASN A 11 -10.64 -13.51 10.49
C ASN A 11 -11.74 -12.45 10.24
N LEU A 12 -11.41 -11.42 9.45
CA LEU A 12 -12.36 -10.57 8.73
C LEU A 12 -13.09 -11.49 7.75
N LYS A 13 -14.13 -12.17 8.24
CA LYS A 13 -14.92 -13.16 7.49
C LYS A 13 -15.70 -12.48 6.35
N SER A 14 -15.04 -12.13 5.24
CA SER A 14 -15.43 -12.51 3.86
C SER A 14 -14.86 -11.63 2.75
N GLN A 15 -14.29 -10.45 2.99
CA GLN A 15 -13.98 -9.53 1.89
C GLN A 15 -12.48 -9.22 1.79
N ASN A 16 -11.85 -9.81 0.78
CA ASN A 16 -10.49 -9.45 0.35
C ASN A 16 -10.35 -7.94 0.08
N LEU A 17 -11.44 -7.27 -0.29
CA LEU A 17 -11.49 -5.83 -0.46
C LEU A 17 -11.22 -5.06 0.84
N ASP A 18 -11.74 -5.53 1.98
CA ASP A 18 -11.51 -4.90 3.29
C ASP A 18 -10.04 -5.02 3.71
N LYS A 19 -9.39 -6.16 3.42
CA LYS A 19 -7.95 -6.33 3.66
C LYS A 19 -7.12 -5.34 2.85
N LEU A 20 -7.49 -5.11 1.58
CA LEU A 20 -6.84 -4.08 0.76
C LEU A 20 -7.06 -2.68 1.33
N LYS A 21 -8.27 -2.38 1.86
CA LYS A 21 -8.58 -1.11 2.51
C LYS A 21 -7.69 -0.88 3.72
N GLU A 22 -7.62 -1.86 4.62
CA GLU A 22 -6.78 -1.77 5.82
C GLU A 22 -5.30 -1.60 5.48
N ILE A 23 -4.79 -2.33 4.47
CA ILE A 23 -3.43 -2.15 3.97
C ILE A 23 -3.23 -0.72 3.44
N TYR A 24 -4.16 -0.21 2.62
CA TYR A 24 -4.08 1.14 2.09
C TYR A 24 -3.99 2.19 3.21
N PHE A 25 -4.94 2.19 4.16
CA PHE A 25 -4.96 3.16 5.24
C PHE A 25 -3.75 3.05 6.17
N LEU A 26 -3.30 1.82 6.45
CA LEU A 26 -2.11 1.57 7.26
C LEU A 26 -0.86 2.25 6.67
N HIS A 27 -0.70 2.20 5.34
CA HIS A 27 0.51 2.70 4.69
C HIS A 27 0.39 4.16 4.22
N ALA A 28 -0.83 4.65 3.97
CA ALA A 28 -1.09 6.04 3.59
C ALA A 28 -1.05 7.02 4.78
N ASP A 29 -1.03 6.54 6.02
CA ASP A 29 -0.87 7.38 7.20
C ASP A 29 0.56 7.94 7.31
N LEU A 30 0.68 9.26 7.50
CA LEU A 30 1.97 9.94 7.73
C LEU A 30 2.68 9.46 9.01
N LYS A 31 1.94 8.92 9.97
CA LYS A 31 2.48 8.31 11.21
C LYS A 31 2.90 6.84 11.01
N SER A 32 2.68 6.27 9.83
CA SER A 32 3.05 4.89 9.55
C SER A 32 4.58 4.71 9.41
N HIS A 33 5.07 3.51 9.73
CA HIS A 33 6.44 3.13 9.42
C HIS A 33 6.72 3.11 7.91
N TYR A 34 5.67 2.99 7.09
CA TYR A 34 5.81 3.02 5.63
C TYR A 34 6.22 4.40 5.12
N HIS A 35 5.86 5.48 5.81
CA HIS A 35 6.33 6.82 5.46
C HIS A 35 7.87 6.90 5.45
N LEU A 36 8.55 6.25 6.40
CA LEU A 36 10.02 6.15 6.42
C LEU A 36 10.56 5.33 5.23
N ILE A 37 9.87 4.24 4.89
CA ILE A 37 10.21 3.40 3.74
C ILE A 37 10.07 4.22 2.44
N PHE A 38 8.98 4.97 2.30
CA PHE A 38 8.74 5.87 1.17
C PHE A 38 9.85 6.92 1.04
N LYS A 39 10.20 7.63 2.11
CA LYS A 39 11.30 8.62 2.11
C LYS A 39 12.64 7.99 1.70
N ALA A 40 12.92 6.79 2.22
CA ALA A 40 14.17 6.09 1.96
C ALA A 40 14.38 5.71 0.48
N ILE A 41 13.31 5.58 -0.32
CA ILE A 41 13.41 5.35 -1.78
C ILE A 41 14.18 6.49 -2.45
N PHE A 42 13.90 7.74 -2.05
CA PHE A 42 14.48 8.92 -2.70
C PHE A 42 15.79 9.37 -2.04
N GLU A 43 15.93 9.17 -0.74
CA GLU A 43 16.99 9.84 0.03
C GLU A 43 18.27 9.01 0.16
N ILE A 44 18.19 7.69 0.25
CA ILE A 44 19.33 6.88 0.73
C ILE A 44 19.94 5.92 -0.29
N GLN A 45 19.41 5.86 -1.52
CA GLN A 45 19.90 4.91 -2.54
C GLN A 45 21.42 4.96 -2.75
N LYS A 46 21.98 6.17 -2.86
CA LYS A 46 23.42 6.37 -3.11
C LYS A 46 24.28 6.32 -1.85
N ILE A 47 23.71 6.72 -0.71
CA ILE A 47 24.45 6.95 0.54
C ILE A 47 24.47 5.67 1.41
N TYR A 48 23.39 4.89 1.38
CA TYR A 48 23.23 3.64 2.15
C TYR A 48 22.61 2.53 1.30
N PRO A 49 23.34 1.98 0.31
CA PRO A 49 22.81 1.01 -0.66
C PRO A 49 22.28 -0.28 -0.02
N GLN A 50 22.85 -0.70 1.11
CA GLN A 50 22.37 -1.90 1.83
C GLN A 50 21.03 -1.66 2.51
N ALA A 51 20.83 -0.49 3.13
CA ALA A 51 19.55 -0.11 3.71
C ALA A 51 18.49 0.10 2.61
N HIS A 52 18.88 0.71 1.49
CA HIS A 52 18.00 0.82 0.32
C HIS A 52 17.55 -0.55 -0.21
N ARG A 53 18.41 -1.58 -0.19
CA ARG A 53 18.00 -2.95 -0.56
C ARG A 53 16.88 -3.49 0.33
N VAL A 54 16.85 -3.14 1.62
CA VAL A 54 15.76 -3.54 2.53
C VAL A 54 14.44 -2.87 2.16
N VAL A 55 14.48 -1.59 1.79
CA VAL A 55 13.33 -0.82 1.30
C VAL A 55 12.72 -1.48 0.06
N ILE A 56 13.57 -1.85 -0.92
CA ILE A 56 13.12 -2.53 -2.15
C ILE A 56 12.48 -3.88 -1.82
N LYS A 57 13.14 -4.71 -0.99
CA LYS A 57 12.58 -6.01 -0.57
C LYS A 57 11.22 -5.88 0.10
N TYR A 58 11.02 -4.84 0.93
CA TYR A 58 9.72 -4.61 1.56
C TYR A 58 8.64 -4.26 0.52
N ARG A 59 8.95 -3.40 -0.46
CA ARG A 59 7.99 -3.05 -1.52
C ARG A 59 7.65 -4.24 -2.40
N GLU A 60 8.64 -5.03 -2.80
CA GLU A 60 8.40 -6.27 -3.57
C GLU A 60 7.51 -7.25 -2.80
N TRP A 61 7.79 -7.43 -1.50
CA TRP A 61 6.96 -8.25 -0.63
C TRP A 61 5.52 -7.72 -0.54
N LEU A 62 5.34 -6.41 -0.34
CA LEU A 62 4.01 -5.82 -0.23
C LEU A 62 3.21 -5.91 -1.55
N ILE A 63 3.88 -5.75 -2.70
CA ILE A 63 3.26 -5.96 -4.02
C ILE A 63 2.73 -7.38 -4.16
N ASN A 64 3.52 -8.39 -3.75
CA ASN A 64 3.09 -9.79 -3.84
C ASN A 64 1.89 -10.07 -2.93
N ILE A 65 1.88 -9.54 -1.71
CA ILE A 65 0.73 -9.65 -0.80
C ILE A 65 -0.52 -9.01 -1.43
N ILE A 66 -0.40 -7.81 -2.00
CA ILE A 66 -1.53 -7.14 -2.67
C ILE A 66 -2.02 -7.96 -3.86
N LEU A 67 -1.11 -8.51 -4.67
CA LEU A 67 -1.44 -9.36 -5.81
C LEU A 67 -2.22 -10.61 -5.38
N GLU A 68 -1.77 -11.30 -4.33
CA GLU A 68 -2.48 -12.46 -3.77
C GLU A 68 -3.90 -12.10 -3.33
N ILE A 69 -4.09 -10.95 -2.66
CA ILE A 69 -5.42 -10.51 -2.24
C ILE A 69 -6.29 -10.15 -3.47
N LEU A 70 -5.73 -9.44 -4.45
CA LEU A 70 -6.43 -9.08 -5.68
C LEU A 70 -6.87 -10.31 -6.48
N LEU A 71 -6.04 -11.35 -6.58
CA LEU A 71 -6.39 -12.60 -7.26
C LEU A 71 -7.59 -13.31 -6.61
N ASN A 72 -7.79 -13.12 -5.31
CA ASN A 72 -8.96 -13.63 -4.59
C ASN A 72 -10.21 -12.72 -4.74
N ILE A 73 -10.10 -11.55 -5.37
CA ILE A 73 -11.22 -10.67 -5.75
C ILE A 73 -11.54 -10.86 -7.24
N LYS A 74 -10.51 -10.89 -8.07
CA LYS A 74 -10.53 -10.90 -9.53
C LYS A 74 -9.48 -11.87 -10.04
N SER A 75 -9.90 -13.00 -10.62
CA SER A 75 -9.00 -14.12 -10.96
C SER A 75 -7.96 -13.82 -12.05
N ASN A 76 -8.14 -12.75 -12.83
CA ASN A 76 -7.19 -12.29 -13.85
C ASN A 76 -6.43 -11.03 -13.41
N ALA A 77 -6.35 -10.76 -12.11
CA ALA A 77 -5.61 -9.62 -11.60
C ALA A 77 -4.12 -9.69 -11.96
N SER A 78 -3.52 -8.56 -12.31
CA SER A 78 -2.11 -8.48 -12.74
C SER A 78 -1.22 -7.83 -11.68
N ILE A 79 0.10 -8.07 -11.80
CA ILE A 79 1.09 -7.43 -10.92
C ILE A 79 1.10 -5.90 -11.07
N GLU A 80 0.72 -5.39 -12.24
CA GLU A 80 0.57 -3.96 -12.52
C GLU A 80 -0.59 -3.35 -11.72
N GLU A 81 -1.71 -4.07 -11.55
CA GLU A 81 -2.81 -3.64 -10.67
C GLU A 81 -2.36 -3.60 -9.21
N ALA A 82 -1.54 -4.56 -8.77
CA ALA A 82 -0.95 -4.54 -7.43
C ALA A 82 0.03 -3.36 -7.24
N ARG A 83 0.86 -3.08 -8.25
CA ARG A 83 1.76 -1.91 -8.26
C ARG A 83 0.98 -0.60 -8.26
N LEU A 84 -0.16 -0.54 -8.93
CA LEU A 84 -1.02 0.65 -8.95
C LEU A 84 -1.49 1.02 -7.54
N LEU A 85 -1.87 0.05 -6.70
CA LEU A 85 -2.23 0.33 -5.31
C LEU A 85 -1.05 0.92 -4.52
N ILE A 86 0.17 0.43 -4.72
CA ILE A 86 1.35 1.02 -4.11
C ILE A 86 1.55 2.48 -4.56
N TYR A 87 1.37 2.78 -5.84
CA TYR A 87 1.46 4.17 -6.32
C TYR A 87 0.37 5.07 -5.75
N ILE A 88 -0.83 4.53 -5.52
CA ILE A 88 -1.93 5.24 -4.86
C ILE A 88 -1.61 5.51 -3.38
N ILE A 89 -0.97 4.57 -2.69
CA ILE A 89 -0.45 4.79 -1.33
C ILE A 89 0.59 5.92 -1.34
N ASP A 90 1.59 5.82 -2.22
CA ASP A 90 2.65 6.82 -2.35
C ASP A 90 2.07 8.22 -2.68
N SER A 91 1.10 8.31 -3.59
CA SER A 91 0.46 9.57 -3.95
C SER A 91 -0.38 10.13 -2.80
N SER A 92 -1.02 9.28 -2.01
CA SER A 92 -1.77 9.70 -0.80
C SER A 92 -0.84 10.32 0.22
N ILE A 93 0.34 9.73 0.44
CA ILE A 93 1.39 10.30 1.32
C ILE A 93 1.84 11.66 0.79
N ILE A 94 2.15 11.76 -0.51
CA ILE A 94 2.57 13.03 -1.14
C ILE A 94 1.50 14.09 -0.97
N GLN A 95 0.23 13.75 -1.22
CA GLN A 95 -0.88 14.69 -1.10
C GLN A 95 -1.02 15.20 0.34
N SER A 96 -0.95 14.31 1.34
CA SER A 96 -0.97 14.70 2.75
C SER A 96 0.24 15.54 3.17
N LEU A 97 1.40 15.39 2.51
CA LEU A 97 2.57 16.26 2.75
C LEU A 97 2.41 17.65 2.11
N ILE A 98 1.66 17.77 1.01
CA ILE A 98 1.42 19.03 0.29
C ILE A 98 0.32 19.85 0.98
N ASN A 99 -0.75 19.19 1.42
CA ASN A 99 -1.89 19.83 2.08
C ASN A 99 -2.48 18.87 3.12
N ASP A 100 -2.35 19.22 4.39
CA ASP A 100 -2.82 18.43 5.53
C ASP A 100 -4.20 18.86 6.05
N GLU A 101 -4.81 19.90 5.46
CA GLU A 101 -6.12 20.41 5.89
C GLU A 101 -7.28 19.47 5.55
N ILE A 102 -7.13 18.63 4.51
CA ILE A 102 -8.19 17.74 4.03
C ILE A 102 -7.67 16.31 3.88
N ASP A 103 -8.31 15.37 4.58
CA ASP A 103 -8.05 13.94 4.41
C ASP A 103 -8.73 13.40 3.14
N HIS A 104 -7.95 13.21 2.08
CA HIS A 104 -8.42 12.68 0.81
C HIS A 104 -8.40 11.15 0.73
N ARG A 105 -7.92 10.44 1.76
CA ARG A 105 -7.66 8.99 1.67
C ARG A 105 -8.92 8.17 1.41
N GLU A 106 -10.04 8.52 2.05
CA GLU A 106 -11.32 7.82 1.83
C GLU A 106 -11.85 8.02 0.40
N TYR A 107 -11.69 9.22 -0.16
CA TYR A 107 -12.07 9.53 -1.54
C TYR A 107 -11.23 8.74 -2.54
N ILE A 108 -9.91 8.74 -2.35
CA ILE A 108 -8.94 8.00 -3.19
C ILE A 108 -9.23 6.49 -3.13
N TRP A 109 -9.46 5.96 -1.93
CA TRP A 109 -9.85 4.57 -1.74
C TRP A 109 -11.15 4.24 -2.49
N SER A 110 -12.19 5.05 -2.32
CA SER A 110 -13.49 4.83 -2.96
C SER A 110 -13.40 4.82 -4.49
N TYR A 111 -12.57 5.70 -5.06
CA TYR A 111 -12.30 5.70 -6.49
C TYR A 111 -11.60 4.41 -6.92
N PHE A 112 -10.54 4.00 -6.22
CA PHE A 112 -9.80 2.78 -6.52
C PHE A 112 -10.66 1.52 -6.42
N SER A 113 -11.41 1.36 -5.33
CA SER A 113 -12.27 0.19 -5.09
C SER A 113 -13.36 0.04 -6.15
N SER A 114 -13.88 1.16 -6.68
CA SER A 114 -14.86 1.15 -7.78
C SER A 114 -14.31 0.58 -9.08
N LYS A 115 -12.98 0.62 -9.29
CA LYS A 115 -12.32 0.11 -10.49
C LYS A 115 -11.97 -1.37 -10.40
N ILE A 116 -11.79 -1.91 -9.20
CA ILE A 116 -11.48 -3.33 -8.98
C ILE A 116 -12.73 -4.19 -8.91
N SER A 117 -13.86 -3.62 -8.48
CA SER A 117 -15.11 -4.36 -8.25
C SER A 117 -15.98 -4.52 -9.53
N LEU A 118 -15.37 -4.37 -10.72
CA LEU A 118 -15.98 -4.59 -12.04
C LEU A 118 -15.70 -6.01 -12.52
#